data_AF-A0A7Y4RFI8-F1
#
_entry.id   AF-A0A7Y4RFI8-F1
#
_cell.length_a   1.000
_cell.length_b   1.000
_cell.length_c   1.000
_cell.angle_alpha   90.00
_cell.angle_beta   90.00
_cell.angle_gamma   90.00
#
_symmetry.space_group_name_H-M   'P 1'
#
loop_
_entity.id
_entity.type
_entity.pdbx_description
1 polymer ?
#
loop_
_entity_poly.entity_id
_entity_poly.type
_entity_poly.pdbx_seq_one_letter_code
_entity_poly.pdbx_strand_id
1 'polypeptide(L)'
;MKENITSYILTRLSRAASEDDVIYSVCQKTGLGWENAQALVEQVKNEHLAEIEARQIPLRSLISFVFYILGIVLTLGPLVYLWIILDVTSTFLVFISGGPDTNAETALKLFESRCALLGWFELPSIIFTTLVGVGIINANLRYMNGVWEELFRRWKAIE
;
A
#
# COMPACT_ATOMS: atom_id res chain seq x y z
N MET A 1 39.17 -16.21 -0.29
CA MET A 1 38.99 -14.77 -0.64
C MET A 1 37.69 -14.52 -1.41
N LYS A 2 37.33 -15.34 -2.44
CA LYS A 2 36.05 -15.23 -3.18
C LYS A 2 34.78 -15.32 -2.31
N GLU A 3 34.73 -16.23 -1.34
CA GLU A 3 33.58 -16.40 -0.43
C GLU A 3 33.15 -15.13 0.31
N ASN A 4 34.10 -14.23 0.61
CA ASN A 4 33.83 -13.01 1.36
C ASN A 4 33.16 -11.93 0.50
N ILE A 5 33.43 -11.94 -0.82
CA ILE A 5 32.80 -10.99 -1.77
C ILE A 5 31.41 -11.48 -2.15
N THR A 6 31.23 -12.79 -2.37
CA THR A 6 29.91 -13.37 -2.64
C THR A 6 28.93 -13.12 -1.49
N SER A 7 29.35 -13.36 -0.23
CA SER A 7 28.51 -13.09 0.93
C SER A 7 28.22 -11.59 1.12
N TYR A 8 29.18 -10.73 0.79
CA TYR A 8 28.98 -9.27 0.76
C TYR A 8 27.92 -8.86 -0.27
N ILE A 9 28.03 -9.34 -1.51
CA ILE A 9 27.07 -9.07 -2.59
C ILE A 9 25.68 -9.54 -2.17
N LEU A 10 25.56 -10.79 -1.67
CA LEU A 10 24.30 -11.36 -1.20
C LEU A 10 23.67 -10.54 -0.08
N THR A 11 24.46 -10.10 0.90
CA THR A 11 23.98 -9.29 2.03
C THR A 11 23.50 -7.92 1.56
N ARG A 12 24.15 -7.32 0.56
CA ARG A 12 23.75 -6.01 0.04
C ARG A 12 22.49 -6.10 -0.83
N LEU A 13 22.43 -7.09 -1.73
CA LEU A 13 21.26 -7.33 -2.56
C LEU A 13 20.03 -7.72 -1.73
N SER A 14 20.19 -8.57 -0.70
CA SER A 14 19.09 -8.92 0.21
C SER A 14 18.54 -7.75 1.03
N ARG A 15 19.32 -6.67 1.20
CA ARG A 15 18.88 -5.42 1.84
C ARG A 15 18.31 -4.38 0.86
N ALA A 16 18.02 -4.78 -0.38
CA ALA A 16 17.50 -3.91 -1.44
C ALA A 16 18.39 -2.71 -1.78
N ALA A 17 19.72 -2.86 -1.67
CA ALA A 17 20.65 -1.87 -2.23
C ALA A 17 20.53 -1.84 -3.77
N SER A 18 20.78 -0.68 -4.38
CA SER A 18 20.80 -0.57 -5.84
C SER A 18 21.91 -1.45 -6.42
N GLU A 19 21.68 -2.07 -7.57
CA GLU A 19 22.70 -2.91 -8.21
C GLU A 19 23.96 -2.12 -8.54
N ASP A 20 23.82 -0.88 -9.02
CA ASP A 20 24.95 -0.01 -9.34
C ASP A 20 25.82 0.29 -8.11
N ASP A 21 25.21 0.53 -6.95
CA ASP A 21 25.95 0.75 -5.70
C ASP A 21 26.70 -0.51 -5.26
N VAL A 22 26.12 -1.69 -5.50
CA VAL A 22 26.75 -2.98 -5.21
C VAL A 22 27.93 -3.21 -6.16
N ILE A 23 27.75 -2.99 -7.46
CA ILE A 23 28.80 -3.12 -8.49
C ILE A 23 29.96 -2.18 -8.17
N TYR A 24 29.66 -0.91 -7.87
CA TYR A 24 30.67 0.07 -7.47
C TYR A 24 31.43 -0.37 -6.22
N SER A 25 30.73 -0.87 -5.20
CA SER A 25 31.34 -1.39 -3.97
C SER A 25 32.22 -2.61 -4.21
N VAL A 26 31.84 -3.48 -5.16
CA VAL A 26 32.63 -4.64 -5.59
C VAL A 26 33.88 -4.19 -6.34
N CYS A 27 33.77 -3.22 -7.26
CA CYS A 27 34.91 -2.61 -7.94
C CYS A 27 35.94 -2.09 -6.92
N GLN A 28 35.50 -1.32 -5.93
CA GLN A 28 36.39 -0.78 -4.90
C GLN A 28 37.08 -1.85 -4.05
N LYS A 29 36.37 -2.93 -3.69
CA LYS A 29 36.91 -3.98 -2.81
C LYS A 29 37.83 -4.97 -3.52
N THR A 30 37.64 -5.16 -4.82
CA THR A 30 38.31 -6.21 -5.60
C THR A 30 39.34 -5.68 -6.57
N GLY A 31 39.27 -4.39 -6.91
CA GLY A 31 40.03 -3.80 -8.00
C GLY A 31 39.57 -4.26 -9.39
N LEU A 32 38.45 -4.99 -9.49
CA LEU A 32 37.88 -5.39 -10.78
C LEU A 32 37.34 -4.17 -11.52
N GLY A 33 37.47 -4.19 -12.84
CA GLY A 33 36.77 -3.26 -13.73
C GLY A 33 35.26 -3.48 -13.69
N TRP A 34 34.51 -2.43 -14.05
CA TRP A 34 33.04 -2.40 -13.97
C TRP A 34 32.38 -3.61 -14.62
N GLU A 35 32.74 -3.97 -15.85
CA GLU A 35 32.15 -5.11 -16.59
C GLU A 35 32.33 -6.44 -15.84
N ASN A 36 33.52 -6.68 -15.29
CA ASN A 36 33.82 -7.90 -14.54
C ASN A 36 33.10 -7.93 -13.18
N ALA A 37 32.96 -6.78 -12.52
CA ALA A 37 32.21 -6.66 -11.28
C ALA A 37 30.69 -6.84 -11.52
N GLN A 38 30.17 -6.29 -12.62
CA GLN A 38 28.78 -6.47 -13.04
C GLN A 38 28.49 -7.95 -13.33
N ALA A 39 29.33 -8.62 -14.11
CA ALA A 39 29.18 -10.05 -14.40
C ALA A 39 29.20 -10.90 -13.11
N LEU A 40 30.07 -10.54 -12.14
CA LEU A 40 30.13 -11.22 -10.85
C LEU A 40 28.86 -10.99 -10.01
N VAL A 41 28.36 -9.75 -9.94
CA VAL A 41 27.12 -9.42 -9.22
C VAL A 41 25.93 -10.12 -9.84
N GLU A 42 25.84 -10.13 -11.17
CA GLU A 42 24.78 -10.80 -11.92
C GLU A 42 24.81 -12.32 -11.75
N GLN A 43 26.00 -12.92 -11.75
CA GLN A 43 26.17 -14.35 -11.44
C GLN A 43 25.67 -14.68 -10.03
N VAL A 44 26.11 -13.93 -9.01
CA VAL A 44 25.69 -14.16 -7.61
C VAL A 44 24.20 -13.92 -7.43
N LYS A 45 23.64 -12.90 -8.09
CA LYS A 45 22.20 -12.64 -8.09
C LYS A 45 21.44 -13.82 -8.68
N ASN A 46 21.85 -14.32 -9.84
CA ASN A 46 21.15 -15.42 -10.50
C ASN A 46 21.25 -16.74 -9.70
N GLU A 47 22.39 -16.98 -9.05
CA GLU A 47 22.61 -18.16 -8.23
C GLU A 47 21.83 -18.14 -6.91
N HIS A 48 21.61 -16.94 -6.34
CA HIS A 48 20.94 -16.75 -5.05
C HIS A 48 19.61 -15.98 -5.12
N LEU A 49 18.99 -15.92 -6.31
CA LEU A 49 17.78 -15.11 -6.58
C LEU A 49 16.66 -15.42 -5.58
N ALA A 50 16.41 -16.71 -5.34
CA ALA A 50 15.39 -17.16 -4.40
C ALA A 50 15.66 -16.75 -2.95
N GLU A 51 16.93 -16.72 -2.51
CA GLU A 51 17.31 -16.32 -1.16
C GLU A 51 17.19 -14.79 -0.97
N ILE A 52 17.59 -14.02 -1.99
CA ILE A 52 17.47 -12.56 -2.01
C ILE A 52 15.99 -12.17 -1.93
N GLU A 53 15.14 -12.78 -2.76
CA GLU A 53 13.69 -12.55 -2.73
C GLU A 53 13.09 -12.93 -1.38
N ALA A 54 13.42 -14.11 -0.84
CA ALA A 54 12.92 -14.57 0.45
C ALA A 54 13.20 -13.57 1.60
N ARG A 55 14.38 -12.93 1.58
CA ARG A 55 14.76 -11.93 2.59
C ARG A 55 14.08 -10.57 2.38
N GLN A 56 13.69 -10.22 1.15
CA GLN A 56 13.00 -8.95 0.86
C GLN A 56 11.48 -9.02 1.04
N ILE A 57 10.87 -10.20 0.91
CA ILE A 57 9.43 -10.42 1.11
C ILE A 57 8.89 -9.82 2.42
N PRO A 58 9.48 -10.05 3.62
CA PRO A 58 8.91 -9.54 4.86
C PRO A 58 8.87 -8.00 4.92
N LEU A 59 9.91 -7.32 4.43
CA LEU A 59 9.95 -5.86 4.40
C LEU A 59 8.92 -5.30 3.40
N ARG A 60 8.85 -5.87 2.19
CA ARG A 60 7.86 -5.45 1.19
C ARG A 60 6.42 -5.72 1.66
N SER A 61 6.20 -6.82 2.36
CA SER A 61 4.91 -7.16 2.96
C SER A 61 4.51 -6.16 4.05
N LEU A 62 5.45 -5.78 4.93
CA LEU A 62 5.21 -4.74 5.95
C LEU A 62 4.82 -3.41 5.31
N ILE A 63 5.56 -2.97 4.30
CA ILE A 63 5.28 -1.73 3.56
C ILE A 63 3.89 -1.80 2.92
N SER A 64 3.57 -2.92 2.26
CA SER A 64 2.26 -3.14 1.64
C SER A 64 1.14 -3.09 2.67
N PHE A 65 1.34 -3.68 3.85
CA PHE A 65 0.39 -3.64 4.94
C PHE A 65 0.14 -2.21 5.43
N VAL A 66 1.20 -1.41 5.62
CA VAL A 66 1.07 0.01 6.00
C VAL A 66 0.27 0.80 4.97
N PHE A 67 0.59 0.64 3.67
CA PHE A 67 -0.16 1.32 2.61
C PHE A 67 -1.61 0.82 2.49
N TYR A 68 -1.85 -0.45 2.77
CA TYR A 68 -3.21 -0.99 2.81
C TYR A 68 -4.05 -0.34 3.92
N ILE A 69 -3.52 -0.24 5.13
CA ILE A 69 -4.18 0.47 6.25
C ILE A 69 -4.39 1.95 5.89
N LEU A 70 -3.39 2.61 5.32
CA LEU A 70 -3.51 4.00 4.88
C LEU A 70 -4.64 4.16 3.86
N GLY A 71 -4.74 3.26 2.88
CA GLY A 71 -5.81 3.25 1.89
C GLY A 71 -7.20 3.10 2.53
N ILE A 72 -7.35 2.22 3.54
CA ILE A 72 -8.59 2.07 4.30
C ILE A 72 -8.95 3.37 5.02
N VAL A 73 -8.00 3.98 5.73
CA VAL A 73 -8.22 5.24 6.46
C VAL A 73 -8.63 6.36 5.51
N LEU A 74 -7.96 6.50 4.36
CA LEU A 74 -8.29 7.51 3.35
C LEU A 74 -9.64 7.25 2.67
N THR A 75 -10.09 6.00 2.62
CA THR A 75 -11.39 5.65 2.05
C THR A 75 -12.52 5.86 3.05
N LEU A 76 -12.39 5.31 4.26
CA LEU A 76 -13.44 5.30 5.28
C LEU A 76 -13.50 6.58 6.11
N GLY A 77 -12.36 7.21 6.39
CA GLY A 77 -12.27 8.41 7.21
C GLY A 77 -13.18 9.55 6.70
N PRO A 78 -13.06 9.94 5.42
CA PRO A 78 -13.94 10.96 4.84
C PRO A 78 -15.42 10.58 4.85
N LEU A 79 -15.76 9.30 4.69
CA LEU A 79 -17.13 8.80 4.74
C LEU A 79 -17.71 8.89 6.16
N VAL A 80 -16.93 8.49 7.17
CA VAL A 80 -17.31 8.61 8.59
C VAL A 80 -17.47 10.07 8.98
N TYR A 81 -16.55 10.94 8.54
CA TYR A 81 -16.64 12.38 8.76
C TYR A 81 -17.93 12.97 8.17
N LEU A 82 -18.23 12.63 6.91
CA LEU A 82 -19.45 13.07 6.24
C LEU A 82 -20.71 12.55 6.94
N TRP A 83 -20.70 11.30 7.41
CA TRP A 83 -21.79 10.71 8.19
C TRP A 83 -22.06 11.49 9.47
N ILE A 84 -21.02 11.90 10.18
CA ILE A 84 -21.11 12.65 11.44
C ILE A 84 -21.62 14.08 11.17
N ILE A 85 -21.07 14.78 10.16
CA ILE A 85 -21.49 16.15 9.83
C ILE A 85 -22.93 16.24 9.38
N LEU A 86 -23.34 15.32 8.51
CA LEU A 86 -24.72 15.26 8.05
C LEU A 86 -25.67 14.75 9.13
N ASP A 87 -25.13 14.24 10.25
CA ASP A 87 -25.88 13.61 11.34
C ASP A 87 -26.97 12.70 10.78
N VAL A 88 -26.55 11.84 9.84
CA VAL A 88 -27.44 10.99 9.04
C VAL A 88 -28.31 10.14 9.96
N THR A 89 -27.77 9.72 11.10
CA THR A 89 -28.48 8.99 12.15
C THR A 89 -29.64 9.77 12.74
N SER A 90 -29.46 11.04 13.17
CA SER A 90 -30.56 11.78 13.76
C SER A 90 -31.61 12.15 12.72
N THR A 91 -31.17 12.53 11.53
CA THR A 91 -32.06 12.87 10.40
C THR A 91 -32.91 11.66 9.99
N PHE A 92 -32.29 10.49 9.89
CA PHE A 92 -32.98 9.23 9.60
C PHE A 92 -33.94 8.83 10.73
N LEU A 93 -33.52 8.96 11.99
CA LEU A 93 -34.38 8.67 13.15
C LEU A 93 -35.61 9.59 13.18
N VAL A 94 -35.46 10.89 12.92
CA VAL A 94 -36.58 11.84 12.82
C VAL A 94 -37.53 11.48 11.67
N PHE A 95 -36.98 11.06 10.54
CA PHE A 95 -37.75 10.63 9.38
C PHE A 95 -38.64 9.41 9.69
N ILE A 96 -38.10 8.40 10.39
CA ILE A 96 -38.83 7.16 10.70
C ILE A 96 -39.74 7.25 11.93
N SER A 97 -39.55 8.24 12.83
CA SER A 97 -40.19 8.26 14.16
C SER A 97 -41.36 9.23 14.35
N GLY A 98 -41.57 10.23 13.49
CA GLY A 98 -42.67 11.19 13.71
C GLY A 98 -43.99 10.87 12.97
N GLY A 99 -44.93 11.81 12.91
CA GLY A 99 -46.21 11.69 12.20
C GLY A 99 -46.17 12.03 10.69
N PRO A 100 -47.13 11.53 9.88
CA PRO A 100 -47.07 11.53 8.40
C PRO A 100 -46.76 12.88 7.72
N ASP A 101 -47.24 13.99 8.29
CA ASP A 101 -47.22 15.30 7.61
C ASP A 101 -46.07 16.24 8.08
N THR A 102 -45.47 16.00 9.25
CA THR A 102 -44.42 16.88 9.82
C THR A 102 -42.99 16.30 9.70
N ASN A 103 -42.86 15.01 9.38
CA ASN A 103 -41.57 14.31 9.37
C ASN A 103 -40.68 14.69 8.21
N ALA A 104 -41.25 14.72 7.00
CA ALA A 104 -40.48 14.91 5.80
C ALA A 104 -39.91 16.33 5.76
N GLU A 105 -40.72 17.35 6.08
CA GLU A 105 -40.29 18.74 6.05
C GLU A 105 -39.23 19.04 7.14
N THR A 106 -39.39 18.49 8.34
CA THR A 106 -38.41 18.68 9.43
C THR A 106 -37.09 17.98 9.13
N ALA A 107 -37.14 16.76 8.60
CA ALA A 107 -35.94 16.03 8.17
C ALA A 107 -35.23 16.74 7.00
N LEU A 108 -35.98 17.29 6.04
CA LEU A 108 -35.41 18.01 4.90
C LEU A 108 -34.70 19.29 5.33
N LYS A 109 -35.30 20.08 6.24
CA LYS A 109 -34.69 21.32 6.76
C LYS A 109 -33.44 21.04 7.60
N LEU A 110 -33.45 19.97 8.40
CA LEU A 110 -32.26 19.51 9.12
C LEU A 110 -31.15 19.11 8.16
N PHE A 111 -31.46 18.31 7.14
CA PHE A 111 -30.50 17.90 6.13
C PHE A 111 -29.93 19.09 5.35
N GLU A 112 -30.79 20.00 4.88
CA GLU A 112 -30.38 21.20 4.13
C GLU A 112 -29.47 22.11 4.96
N SER A 113 -29.80 22.32 6.24
CA SER A 113 -28.96 23.08 7.18
C SER A 113 -27.58 22.45 7.36
N ARG A 114 -27.50 21.10 7.43
CA ARG A 114 -26.21 20.39 7.52
C ARG A 114 -25.44 20.37 6.21
N CYS A 115 -26.13 20.29 5.07
CA CYS A 115 -25.51 20.44 3.75
C CYS A 115 -24.93 21.85 3.54
N ALA A 116 -25.56 22.88 4.10
CA ALA A 116 -25.03 24.24 4.06
C ALA A 116 -23.71 24.40 4.85
N LEU A 117 -23.43 23.50 5.80
CA LEU A 117 -22.14 23.46 6.52
C LEU A 117 -21.03 22.82 5.68
N LEU A 118 -21.36 21.96 4.72
CA LEU A 118 -20.41 21.41 3.76
C LEU A 118 -20.08 22.49 2.73
N GLY A 119 -18.95 23.17 2.93
CA GLY A 119 -18.46 24.14 1.96
C GLY A 119 -18.25 23.51 0.58
N TRP A 120 -18.32 24.33 -0.47
CA TRP A 120 -18.07 23.92 -1.86
C TRP A 120 -16.73 23.20 -2.07
N PHE A 121 -15.76 23.42 -1.18
CA PHE A 121 -14.44 22.80 -1.23
C PHE A 121 -14.38 21.42 -0.55
N GLU A 122 -15.26 21.14 0.41
CA GLU A 122 -15.17 19.92 1.22
C GLU A 122 -15.62 18.67 0.45
N LEU A 123 -16.74 18.74 -0.28
CA LEU A 123 -17.24 17.61 -1.07
C LEU A 123 -16.24 17.12 -2.14
N PRO A 124 -15.65 17.97 -2.99
CA PRO A 124 -14.60 17.55 -3.91
C PRO A 124 -13.40 16.93 -3.20
N SER A 125 -13.00 17.47 -2.05
CA SER A 125 -11.86 16.96 -1.29
C SER A 125 -12.13 15.56 -0.69
N ILE A 126 -13.35 15.32 -0.22
CA ILE A 126 -13.81 14.01 0.28
C ILE A 126 -13.78 13.00 -0.87
N ILE A 127 -14.42 13.32 -2.00
CA ILE A 127 -14.45 12.44 -3.17
C ILE A 127 -13.04 12.11 -3.64
N PHE A 128 -12.18 13.12 -3.78
CA PHE A 128 -10.81 12.94 -4.20
C PHE A 128 -10.02 12.04 -3.24
N THR A 129 -10.11 12.30 -1.93
CA THR A 129 -9.41 11.52 -0.90
C THR A 129 -9.88 10.06 -0.90
N THR A 130 -11.18 9.82 -1.03
CA THR A 130 -11.74 8.47 -1.15
C THR A 130 -11.26 7.76 -2.41
N LEU A 131 -11.22 8.44 -3.57
CA LEU A 131 -10.71 7.86 -4.82
C LEU A 131 -9.23 7.49 -4.71
N VAL A 132 -8.41 8.35 -4.07
CA VAL A 132 -7.00 8.06 -3.79
C VAL A 132 -6.88 6.84 -2.87
N GLY A 133 -7.66 6.77 -1.79
CA GLY A 133 -7.70 5.62 -0.88
C GLY A 133 -8.03 4.31 -1.59
N VAL A 134 -9.08 4.30 -2.43
CA VAL A 134 -9.47 3.14 -3.26
C VAL A 134 -8.36 2.75 -4.22
N GLY A 135 -7.70 3.73 -4.84
CA GLY A 135 -6.55 3.49 -5.72
C GLY A 135 -5.40 2.78 -5.01
N ILE A 136 -5.05 3.24 -3.80
CA ILE A 136 -4.01 2.62 -2.96
C ILE A 136 -4.39 1.18 -2.59
N ILE A 137 -5.65 0.94 -2.18
CA ILE A 137 -6.13 -0.40 -1.84
C ILE A 137 -6.03 -1.32 -3.05
N ASN A 138 -6.53 -0.90 -4.22
CA ASN A 138 -6.52 -1.71 -5.44
C ASN A 138 -5.09 -2.04 -5.89
N ALA A 139 -4.16 -1.07 -5.83
CA ALA A 139 -2.75 -1.30 -6.14
C ALA A 139 -2.12 -2.33 -5.18
N ASN A 140 -2.39 -2.23 -3.88
CA ASN A 140 -1.86 -3.17 -2.88
C ASN A 140 -2.46 -4.57 -3.01
N LEU A 141 -3.76 -4.68 -3.30
CA LEU A 141 -4.41 -5.98 -3.54
C LEU A 141 -3.82 -6.70 -4.76
N ARG A 142 -3.57 -5.96 -5.85
CA ARG A 142 -2.90 -6.54 -7.04
C ARG A 142 -1.50 -7.05 -6.71
N TYR A 143 -0.72 -6.27 -5.97
CA TYR A 143 0.62 -6.68 -5.52
C TYR A 143 0.55 -7.94 -4.64
N MET A 144 -0.33 -7.94 -3.64
CA MET A 144 -0.51 -9.07 -2.74
C MET A 144 -0.94 -10.33 -3.49
N ASN A 145 -1.87 -10.24 -4.44
CA ASN A 145 -2.31 -11.40 -5.22
C ASN A 145 -1.13 -12.10 -5.93
N GLY A 146 -0.21 -11.34 -6.52
CA GLY A 146 1.00 -11.90 -7.14
C GLY A 146 1.90 -12.63 -6.13
N VAL A 147 2.11 -12.03 -4.95
CA VAL A 147 2.90 -12.65 -3.87
C VAL A 147 2.22 -13.93 -3.36
N TRP A 148 0.91 -13.92 -3.17
CA TRP A 148 0.14 -15.09 -2.72
C TRP A 148 0.17 -16.22 -3.75
N GLU A 149 -0.01 -15.91 -5.04
CA GLU A 149 0.10 -16.92 -6.10
C GLU A 149 1.47 -17.62 -6.10
N GLU A 150 2.54 -16.86 -5.89
CA GLU A 150 3.89 -17.40 -5.83
C GLU A 150 4.11 -18.25 -4.57
N LEU A 151 3.64 -17.80 -3.41
CA LEU A 151 3.69 -18.59 -2.17
C LEU A 151 2.89 -19.89 -2.28
N PHE A 152 1.67 -19.85 -2.82
CA PHE A 152 0.84 -21.04 -3.02
C PHE A 152 1.48 -22.01 -4.02
N ARG A 153 2.11 -21.50 -5.08
CA ARG A 153 2.85 -22.34 -6.04
C ARG A 153 4.03 -23.04 -5.38
N ARG A 154 4.81 -22.33 -4.55
CA ARG A 154 5.93 -22.91 -3.80
C ARG A 154 5.45 -23.95 -2.78
N TRP A 155 4.32 -23.71 -2.11
CA TRP A 155 3.74 -24.66 -1.17
C TRP A 155 3.30 -25.96 -1.85
N LYS A 156 2.60 -25.88 -2.99
CA LYS A 156 2.21 -27.06 -3.79
C LYS A 156 3.38 -27.86 -4.37
N ALA A 157 4.57 -27.28 -4.48
CA ALA A 157 5.76 -27.97 -4.99
C ALA A 157 6.49 -28.79 -3.91
N ILE A 158 6.12 -28.62 -2.64
CA ILE A 158 6.72 -29.31 -1.48
C ILE A 158 5.85 -30.52 -1.06
N GLU A 159 4.59 -30.56 -1.51
CA GLU A 159 3.62 -31.63 -1.27
C GLU A 159 3.66 -32.70 -2.38
#